data_AF-G3PM86-F1
#
_entry.id   AF-G3PM86-F1
#
_cell.length_a   1.000
_cell.length_b   1.000
_cell.length_c   1.000
_cell.angle_alpha   90.00
_cell.angle_beta   90.00
_cell.angle_gamma   90.00
#
_symmetry.space_group_name_H-M   'P 1'
#
loop_
_entity.id
_entity.type
_entity.pdbx_description
1 polymer ?
#
loop_
_entity_poly.entity_id
_entity_poly.type
_entity_poly.pdbx_seq_one_letter_code
_entity_poly.pdbx_strand_id
1 'polypeptide(L)'
;FSVLELQEHLDTYNAKREAAEAWLENCRKTFGDKDGGQGPNTHAQQMETLAELELCRRLYKLHFQLLLLFQAYCKLISRVDTMKREAEVTNMSEELTVLESCLKDAETGSDGPEDVCMTESPQTNTETAIQSLIETLRARDFGSALSQVKVFRSLWPSDIFGSEADDAVQTLLHIYFRHQTL
;
A
#
# COMPACT_ATOMS: atom_id res chain seq x y z
N PHE A 1 12.02 1.88 9.36
CA PHE A 1 12.97 0.75 9.43
C PHE A 1 13.72 0.54 8.10
N SER A 2 13.02 0.40 6.97
CA SER A 2 13.65 0.07 5.66
C SER A 2 14.65 1.10 5.11
N VAL A 3 14.44 2.40 5.40
CA VAL A 3 15.34 3.47 4.93
C VAL A 3 16.69 3.44 5.65
N LEU A 4 16.70 3.05 6.94
CA LEU A 4 17.94 2.93 7.73
C LEU A 4 18.77 1.73 7.28
N GLU A 5 18.14 0.59 7.02
CA GLU A 5 18.78 -0.61 6.44
C GLU A 5 19.42 -0.29 5.08
N LEU A 6 18.71 0.48 4.23
CA LEU A 6 19.21 0.91 2.94
C LEU A 6 20.45 1.81 3.08
N GLN A 7 20.38 2.80 3.98
CA GLN A 7 21.49 3.71 4.26
C GLN A 7 22.73 2.94 4.72
N GLU A 8 22.57 2.01 5.65
CA GLU A 8 23.67 1.19 6.17
C GLU A 8 24.35 0.35 5.06
N HIS A 9 23.54 -0.25 4.18
CA HIS A 9 24.07 -1.01 3.05
C HIS A 9 24.78 -0.12 2.02
N LEU A 10 24.30 1.10 1.80
CA LEU A 10 24.91 2.07 0.90
C LEU A 10 26.26 2.56 1.45
N ASP A 11 26.30 2.91 2.73
CA ASP A 11 27.52 3.36 3.41
C ASP A 11 28.59 2.25 3.40
N THR A 12 28.18 1.01 3.71
CA THR A 12 29.07 -0.16 3.65
C THR A 12 29.57 -0.43 2.22
N TYR A 13 28.72 -0.26 1.21
CA TYR A 13 29.10 -0.42 -0.19
C TYR A 13 30.14 0.62 -0.60
N ASN A 14 29.93 1.90 -0.27
CA ASN A 14 30.86 2.99 -0.58
C ASN A 14 32.22 2.77 0.08
N ALA A 15 32.24 2.42 1.37
CA ALA A 15 33.49 2.13 2.09
C ALA A 15 34.26 0.96 1.45
N LYS A 16 33.57 -0.12 1.04
CA LYS A 16 34.19 -1.25 0.35
C LYS A 16 34.71 -0.88 -1.04
N ARG A 17 33.98 -0.04 -1.78
CA ARG A 17 34.37 0.45 -3.11
C ARG A 17 35.66 1.26 -3.01
N GLU A 18 35.68 2.25 -2.12
CA GLU A 18 36.86 3.10 -1.88
C GLU A 18 38.07 2.27 -1.45
N ALA A 19 37.88 1.26 -0.58
CA ALA A 19 38.96 0.35 -0.19
C ALA A 19 39.48 -0.54 -1.33
N ALA A 20 38.63 -0.92 -2.29
CA ALA A 20 39.04 -1.68 -3.47
C ALA A 20 39.77 -0.78 -4.48
N GLU A 21 39.31 0.45 -4.69
CA GLU A 21 39.95 1.45 -5.55
C GLU A 21 41.33 1.84 -5.01
N ALA A 22 41.43 2.11 -3.71
CA ALA A 22 42.72 2.40 -3.06
C ALA A 22 43.70 1.22 -3.18
N TRP A 23 43.21 -0.02 -3.05
CA TRP A 23 44.04 -1.22 -3.25
C TRP A 23 44.56 -1.33 -4.69
N LEU A 24 43.69 -1.13 -5.68
CA LEU A 24 44.05 -1.12 -7.10
C LEU A 24 45.10 -0.05 -7.42
N GLU A 25 44.92 1.16 -6.89
CA GLU A 25 45.86 2.26 -7.10
C GLU A 25 47.23 1.95 -6.48
N ASN A 26 47.25 1.36 -5.28
CA ASN A 26 48.49 0.92 -4.65
C ASN A 26 49.18 -0.18 -5.47
N CYS A 27 48.43 -1.17 -5.95
CA CYS A 27 48.99 -2.22 -6.82
C CYS A 27 49.61 -1.61 -8.08
N ARG A 28 48.94 -0.64 -8.71
CA ARG A 28 49.46 0.04 -9.90
C ARG A 28 50.75 0.80 -9.61
N LYS A 29 50.87 1.45 -8.45
CA LYS A 29 52.11 2.12 -8.04
C LYS A 29 53.24 1.13 -7.75
N THR A 30 52.92 -0.01 -7.14
CA THR A 30 53.91 -1.03 -6.75
C THR A 30 54.39 -1.87 -7.94
N PHE A 31 53.52 -2.17 -8.91
CA PHE A 31 53.81 -3.09 -10.02
C PHE A 31 53.80 -2.45 -11.41
N GLY A 32 53.31 -1.21 -11.55
CA GLY A 32 53.10 -0.54 -12.85
C GLY A 32 54.34 0.15 -13.43
N ASP A 33 55.40 0.34 -12.64
CA ASP A 33 56.66 0.98 -13.09
C ASP A 33 57.68 -0.06 -13.62
N LYS A 34 57.18 -1.07 -14.34
CA LYS A 34 58.03 -2.10 -14.99
C LYS A 34 58.60 -1.53 -16.30
N ASP A 35 59.41 -0.46 -16.21
CA ASP A 35 60.25 -0.03 -17.34
C ASP A 35 61.54 -0.88 -17.39
N GLY A 36 61.95 -1.24 -18.60
CA GLY A 36 62.67 -2.48 -18.90
C GLY A 36 63.99 -2.73 -18.14
N GLY A 37 64.16 -3.96 -17.63
CA GLY A 37 65.51 -4.47 -17.31
C GLY A 37 65.62 -5.65 -16.35
N GLN A 38 64.61 -5.96 -15.54
CA GLN A 38 64.69 -7.07 -14.58
C GLN A 38 64.00 -8.32 -15.13
N GLY A 39 64.77 -9.39 -15.34
CA GLY A 39 64.24 -10.72 -15.68
C GLY A 39 63.21 -11.22 -14.66
N PRO A 40 62.43 -12.26 -14.99
CA PRO A 40 61.33 -12.74 -14.15
C PRO A 40 61.86 -13.20 -12.80
N ASN A 41 61.73 -12.34 -11.78
CA ASN A 41 61.99 -12.70 -10.39
C ASN A 41 60.75 -13.46 -9.87
N THR A 42 60.89 -14.76 -9.64
CA THR A 42 59.81 -15.66 -9.17
C THR A 42 59.09 -15.11 -7.93
N HIS A 43 59.80 -14.38 -7.06
CA HIS A 43 59.22 -13.74 -5.88
C HIS A 43 58.29 -12.57 -6.22
N ALA A 44 58.62 -11.76 -7.25
CA ALA A 44 57.78 -10.65 -7.69
C ALA A 44 56.48 -11.15 -8.33
N GLN A 45 56.55 -12.23 -9.11
CA GLN A 45 55.37 -12.91 -9.68
C GLN A 45 54.44 -13.50 -8.60
N GLN A 46 55.02 -14.07 -7.54
CA GLN A 46 54.23 -14.56 -6.40
C GLN A 46 53.52 -13.40 -5.67
N MET A 47 54.18 -12.26 -5.48
CA MET A 47 53.55 -11.08 -4.88
C MET A 47 52.42 -10.50 -5.75
N GLU A 48 52.60 -10.45 -7.07
CA GLU A 48 51.57 -10.01 -8.02
C GLU A 48 50.34 -10.92 -7.97
N THR A 49 50.55 -12.24 -7.96
CA THR A 49 49.49 -13.25 -7.81
C THR A 49 48.71 -13.08 -6.50
N LEU A 50 49.39 -12.82 -5.37
CA LEU A 50 48.72 -12.57 -4.09
C LEU A 50 47.91 -11.27 -4.11
N ALA A 51 48.40 -10.23 -4.77
CA ALA A 51 47.71 -8.95 -4.91
C ALA A 51 46.43 -9.07 -5.76
N GLU A 52 46.48 -9.85 -6.86
CA GLU A 52 45.32 -10.19 -7.69
C GLU A 52 44.27 -10.98 -6.91
N LEU A 53 44.69 -11.95 -6.09
CA LEU A 53 43.79 -12.75 -5.28
C LEU A 53 43.09 -11.92 -4.21
N GLU A 54 43.81 -10.99 -3.56
CA GLU A 54 43.23 -10.06 -2.60
C GLU A 54 42.26 -9.07 -3.26
N LEU A 55 42.58 -8.60 -4.48
CA LEU A 55 41.67 -7.79 -5.28
C LEU A 55 40.37 -8.56 -5.58
N CYS A 56 40.49 -9.81 -6.06
CA CYS A 56 39.33 -10.68 -6.31
C CYS A 56 38.46 -10.83 -5.05
N ARG A 57 39.07 -11.05 -3.88
CA ARG A 57 38.37 -11.16 -2.60
C ARG A 57 37.63 -9.88 -2.23
N ARG A 58 38.24 -8.71 -2.47
CA ARG A 58 37.62 -7.39 -2.23
C ARG A 58 36.45 -7.14 -3.17
N LEU A 59 36.61 -7.41 -4.46
CA LEU A 59 35.56 -7.28 -5.46
C LEU A 59 34.39 -8.22 -5.18
N TYR A 60 34.66 -9.46 -4.75
CA TYR A 60 33.61 -10.39 -4.33
C TYR A 60 32.77 -9.85 -3.15
N LYS A 61 33.44 -9.32 -2.12
CA LYS A 61 32.75 -8.70 -0.96
C LYS A 61 31.97 -7.44 -1.33
N LEU A 62 32.45 -6.69 -2.32
CA LEU A 62 31.76 -5.51 -2.86
C LEU A 62 30.52 -5.93 -3.65
N HIS A 63 30.64 -6.95 -4.52
CA HIS A 63 29.52 -7.52 -5.25
C HIS A 63 28.45 -8.07 -4.32
N PHE A 64 28.84 -8.82 -3.27
CA PHE A 64 27.89 -9.29 -2.26
C PHE A 64 27.17 -8.12 -1.57
N GLN A 65 27.87 -7.04 -1.25
CA GLN A 65 27.26 -5.85 -0.67
C GLN A 65 26.27 -5.17 -1.62
N LEU A 66 26.58 -5.15 -2.92
CA LEU A 66 25.68 -4.62 -3.95
C LEU A 66 24.39 -5.44 -4.02
N LEU A 67 24.45 -6.77 -3.89
CA LEU A 67 23.27 -7.62 -3.83
C LEU A 67 22.36 -7.27 -2.64
N LEU A 68 22.96 -7.04 -1.46
CA LEU A 68 22.21 -6.61 -0.28
C LEU A 68 21.54 -5.24 -0.48
N LEU A 69 22.24 -4.31 -1.13
CA LEU A 69 21.70 -2.99 -1.46
C LEU A 69 20.50 -3.10 -2.41
N PHE A 70 20.61 -3.91 -3.47
CA PHE A 70 19.47 -4.20 -4.36
C PHE A 70 18.29 -4.80 -3.62
N GLN A 71 18.55 -5.77 -2.73
CA GLN A 71 17.50 -6.39 -1.93
C GLN A 71 16.78 -5.37 -1.04
N ALA A 72 17.52 -4.48 -0.37
CA ALA A 72 16.93 -3.41 0.44
C ALA A 72 16.10 -2.42 -0.40
N TYR A 73 16.57 -2.06 -1.60
CA TYR A 73 15.79 -1.25 -2.55
C TYR A 73 14.48 -1.94 -2.96
N CYS A 74 14.54 -3.22 -3.34
CA CYS A 74 13.33 -3.98 -3.68
C CYS A 74 12.33 -4.01 -2.51
N LYS A 75 12.81 -4.27 -1.28
CA LYS A 75 11.97 -4.24 -0.07
C LYS A 75 11.31 -2.87 0.14
N LEU A 76 12.04 -1.77 -0.11
CA LEU A 76 11.51 -0.41 0.04
C LEU A 76 10.41 -0.15 -1.01
N ILE A 77 10.67 -0.48 -2.27
CA ILE A 77 9.69 -0.31 -3.36
C ILE A 77 8.42 -1.09 -3.05
N SER A 78 8.53 -2.37 -2.69
CA SER A 78 7.36 -3.19 -2.35
C SER A 78 6.55 -2.61 -1.19
N ARG A 79 7.20 -1.99 -0.20
CA ARG A 79 6.48 -1.32 0.90
C ARG A 79 5.76 -0.06 0.46
N VAL A 80 6.39 0.76 -0.38
CA VAL A 80 5.77 1.95 -0.96
C VAL A 80 4.55 1.56 -1.81
N ASP A 81 4.67 0.50 -2.60
CA ASP A 81 3.55 -0.03 -3.41
C ASP A 81 2.40 -0.54 -2.53
N THR A 82 2.70 -1.24 -1.43
CA THR A 82 1.66 -1.65 -0.47
C THR A 82 0.96 -0.44 0.14
N MET A 83 1.70 0.57 0.60
CA MET A 83 1.11 1.80 1.16
C MET A 83 0.25 2.53 0.14
N LYS A 84 0.69 2.59 -1.12
CA LYS A 84 -0.09 3.20 -2.21
C LYS A 84 -1.42 2.48 -2.39
N ARG A 85 -1.40 1.14 -2.43
CA ARG A 85 -2.61 0.33 -2.58
C ARG A 85 -3.56 0.48 -1.38
N GLU A 86 -3.02 0.54 -0.16
CA GLU A 86 -3.82 0.81 1.05
C GLU A 86 -4.45 2.21 1.02
N ALA A 87 -3.75 3.22 0.50
CA ALA A 87 -4.31 4.56 0.31
C ALA A 87 -5.39 4.59 -0.79
N GLU A 88 -5.23 3.82 -1.88
CA GLU A 88 -6.24 3.65 -2.92
C GLU A 88 -7.54 3.03 -2.36
N VAL A 89 -7.46 2.13 -1.37
CA VAL A 89 -8.63 1.53 -0.70
C VAL A 89 -9.48 2.56 0.08
N THR A 90 -8.98 3.78 0.32
CA THR A 90 -9.72 4.81 1.08
C THR A 90 -10.42 5.87 0.22
N ASN A 91 -10.23 5.89 -1.11
CA ASN A 91 -10.90 6.87 -1.95
C ASN A 91 -12.26 6.38 -2.46
N MET A 92 -13.25 6.39 -1.56
CA MET A 92 -14.66 6.17 -1.92
C MET A 92 -15.41 7.47 -2.22
N SER A 93 -14.72 8.61 -2.29
CA SER A 93 -15.38 9.92 -2.42
C SER A 93 -16.18 10.05 -3.72
N GLU A 94 -15.64 9.54 -4.82
CA GLU A 94 -16.34 9.53 -6.11
C GLU A 94 -17.57 8.60 -6.09
N GLU A 95 -17.44 7.39 -5.53
CA GLU A 95 -18.57 6.46 -5.39
C GLU A 95 -19.67 7.01 -4.49
N LEU A 96 -19.30 7.63 -3.36
CA LEU A 96 -20.24 8.25 -2.43
C LEU A 96 -20.93 9.47 -3.03
N THR A 97 -20.23 10.31 -3.79
CA THR A 97 -20.85 11.47 -4.46
C THR A 97 -21.85 11.05 -5.53
N VAL A 98 -21.55 10.00 -6.29
CA VAL A 98 -22.50 9.40 -7.24
C VAL A 98 -23.71 8.82 -6.50
N LEU A 99 -23.48 8.04 -5.44
CA LEU A 99 -24.55 7.46 -4.64
C LEU A 99 -25.44 8.54 -4.00
N GLU A 100 -24.85 9.61 -3.47
CA GLU A 100 -25.57 10.77 -2.92
C GLU A 100 -26.45 11.43 -3.98
N SER A 101 -25.92 11.65 -5.20
CA SER A 101 -26.70 12.21 -6.31
C SER A 101 -27.89 11.31 -6.65
N CYS A 102 -27.67 10.00 -6.80
CA CYS A 102 -28.75 9.07 -7.13
C CYS A 102 -29.83 9.00 -6.04
N LEU A 103 -29.43 9.06 -4.76
CA LEU A 103 -30.37 9.08 -3.64
C LEU A 103 -31.21 10.37 -3.62
N LYS A 104 -30.61 11.53 -3.90
CA LYS A 104 -31.34 12.81 -4.00
C LYS A 104 -32.30 12.84 -5.18
N ASP A 105 -31.90 12.28 -6.33
CA ASP A 105 -32.76 12.17 -7.50
C ASP A 105 -33.97 11.25 -7.21
N ALA A 106 -33.75 10.13 -6.51
CA ALA A 106 -34.82 9.23 -6.10
C ALA A 106 -35.75 9.86 -5.05
N GLU A 107 -35.21 10.64 -4.11
CA GLU A 107 -36.02 11.33 -3.09
C GLU A 107 -36.91 12.41 -3.70
N THR A 108 -36.41 13.17 -4.68
CA THR A 108 -37.19 14.20 -5.38
C THR A 108 -38.22 13.64 -6.36
N GLY A 109 -38.00 12.42 -6.89
CA GLY A 109 -38.96 11.73 -7.74
C GLY A 109 -40.03 10.91 -7.00
N SER A 110 -39.80 10.62 -5.72
CA SER A 110 -40.66 9.75 -4.89
C SER A 110 -41.75 10.54 -4.16
N ASP A 111 -42.70 11.12 -4.90
CA ASP A 111 -43.87 11.84 -4.36
C ASP A 111 -45.15 10.98 -4.38
N GLY A 112 -45.00 9.64 -4.44
CA GLY A 112 -46.10 8.67 -4.44
C GLY A 112 -46.05 7.72 -3.24
N PRO A 113 -47.19 7.29 -2.66
CA PRO A 113 -47.19 6.30 -1.59
C PRO A 113 -46.91 4.93 -2.20
N GLU A 114 -45.65 4.50 -2.20
CA GLU A 114 -45.29 3.16 -2.62
C GLU A 114 -45.39 2.19 -1.44
N ASP A 115 -46.39 1.33 -1.56
CA ASP A 115 -46.70 0.18 -0.72
C ASP A 115 -45.55 -0.83 -0.80
N VAL A 116 -44.53 -0.68 0.06
CA VAL A 116 -43.52 -1.72 0.25
C VAL A 116 -44.07 -2.70 1.27
N CYS A 117 -44.50 -3.86 0.75
CA CYS A 117 -44.87 -5.04 1.51
C CYS A 117 -43.64 -5.52 2.32
N MET A 118 -43.49 -5.01 3.54
CA MET A 118 -42.65 -5.64 4.54
C MET A 118 -43.37 -6.93 4.94
N THR A 119 -42.94 -8.06 4.37
CA THR A 119 -43.33 -9.38 4.86
C THR A 119 -43.05 -9.40 6.36
N GLU A 120 -44.11 -9.40 7.16
CA GLU A 120 -44.06 -9.44 8.62
C GLU A 120 -43.19 -10.63 9.04
N SER A 121 -41.97 -10.36 9.51
CA SER A 121 -41.18 -11.32 10.26
C SER A 121 -40.88 -10.72 11.64
N PRO A 122 -41.31 -11.35 12.74
CA PRO A 122 -41.31 -10.73 14.07
C PRO A 122 -39.93 -10.73 14.76
N GLN A 123 -38.83 -10.89 14.01
CA GLN A 123 -37.47 -11.05 14.55
C GLN A 123 -36.38 -10.32 13.75
N THR A 124 -36.68 -9.23 13.06
CA THR A 124 -35.61 -8.38 12.49
C THR A 124 -34.86 -7.68 13.61
N ASN A 125 -33.62 -8.07 13.88
CA ASN A 125 -32.69 -7.29 14.69
C ASN A 125 -32.06 -6.15 13.84
N THR A 126 -31.42 -5.18 14.48
CA THR A 126 -30.83 -4.01 13.81
C THR A 126 -29.78 -4.40 12.77
N GLU A 127 -29.00 -5.45 13.02
CA GLU A 127 -27.99 -5.97 12.10
C GLU A 127 -28.60 -6.52 10.79
N THR A 128 -29.71 -7.28 10.88
CA THR A 128 -30.42 -7.81 9.71
C THR A 128 -31.08 -6.68 8.91
N ALA A 129 -31.61 -5.66 9.59
CA ALA A 129 -32.16 -4.47 8.94
C ALA A 129 -31.09 -3.70 8.16
N ILE A 130 -29.89 -3.53 8.75
CA ILE A 130 -28.77 -2.89 8.06
C ILE A 130 -28.31 -3.72 6.84
N GLN A 131 -28.23 -5.04 6.99
CA GLN A 131 -27.85 -5.93 5.88
C GLN A 131 -28.83 -5.84 4.70
N SER A 132 -30.14 -5.87 4.98
CA SER A 132 -31.20 -5.67 3.98
C SER A 132 -31.08 -4.30 3.28
N LEU A 133 -30.75 -3.26 4.05
CA LEU A 133 -30.59 -1.90 3.52
C LEU A 133 -29.40 -1.82 2.55
N ILE A 134 -28.27 -2.44 2.90
CA ILE A 134 -27.07 -2.49 2.06
C ILE A 134 -27.33 -3.28 0.78
N GLU A 135 -28.05 -4.39 0.87
CA GLU A 135 -28.43 -5.18 -0.30
C GLU A 135 -29.31 -4.37 -1.25
N THR A 136 -30.27 -3.62 -0.72
CA THR A 136 -31.14 -2.73 -1.50
C THR A 136 -30.34 -1.60 -2.17
N LEU A 137 -29.40 -0.98 -1.44
CA LEU A 137 -28.48 0.03 -2.01
C LEU A 137 -27.57 -0.56 -3.10
N ARG A 138 -27.04 -1.78 -2.91
CA ARG A 138 -26.21 -2.48 -3.91
C ARG A 138 -27.02 -2.88 -5.15
N ALA A 139 -28.30 -3.21 -4.97
CA ALA A 139 -29.24 -3.46 -6.07
C ALA A 139 -29.63 -2.19 -6.84
N ARG A 140 -29.18 -1.01 -6.38
CA ARG A 140 -29.51 0.32 -6.93
C ARG A 140 -31.01 0.66 -6.86
N ASP A 141 -31.73 0.05 -5.92
CA ASP A 141 -33.13 0.39 -5.64
C ASP A 141 -33.21 1.49 -4.57
N PHE A 142 -32.98 2.72 -5.00
CA PHE A 142 -32.85 3.88 -4.10
C PHE A 142 -34.18 4.27 -3.45
N GLY A 143 -35.31 4.10 -4.16
CA GLY A 143 -36.65 4.37 -3.63
C GLY A 143 -36.98 3.43 -2.46
N SER A 144 -36.77 2.13 -2.65
CA SER A 144 -36.96 1.15 -1.57
C SER A 144 -36.01 1.40 -0.39
N ALA A 145 -34.75 1.77 -0.64
CA ALA A 145 -33.80 2.08 0.44
C ALA A 145 -34.24 3.28 1.30
N LEU A 146 -34.75 4.35 0.66
CA LEU A 146 -35.29 5.53 1.35
C LEU A 146 -36.53 5.18 2.17
N SER A 147 -37.44 4.38 1.61
CA SER A 147 -38.64 3.91 2.31
C SER A 147 -38.30 2.99 3.48
N GLN A 148 -37.34 2.06 3.30
CA GLN A 148 -36.86 1.18 4.36
C GLN A 148 -36.27 1.97 5.54
N VAL A 149 -35.46 3.01 5.29
CA VAL A 149 -34.94 3.87 6.38
C VAL A 149 -36.05 4.56 7.14
N LYS A 150 -37.06 5.10 6.45
CA LYS A 150 -38.23 5.73 7.10
C LYS A 150 -38.97 4.73 8.00
N VAL A 151 -39.18 3.50 7.53
CA VAL A 151 -39.79 2.42 8.31
C VAL A 151 -38.91 2.04 9.51
N PHE A 152 -37.61 1.84 9.32
CA PHE A 152 -36.69 1.46 10.40
C PHE A 152 -36.56 2.53 11.48
N ARG A 153 -36.67 3.82 11.13
CA ARG A 153 -36.75 4.92 12.12
C ARG A 153 -37.98 4.81 13.02
N SER A 154 -39.11 4.36 12.48
CA SER A 154 -40.33 4.13 13.27
C SER A 154 -40.21 2.92 14.21
N LEU A 155 -39.43 1.91 13.81
CA LEU A 155 -39.22 0.68 14.59
C LEU A 155 -38.16 0.85 15.68
N TRP A 156 -37.12 1.66 15.41
CA TRP A 156 -36.04 1.98 16.34
C TRP A 156 -35.79 3.50 16.40
N PRO A 157 -36.64 4.25 17.11
CA PRO A 157 -36.49 5.71 17.21
C PRO A 157 -35.16 6.08 17.86
N SER A 158 -34.38 6.94 17.21
CA SER A 158 -33.08 7.45 17.71
C SER A 158 -31.96 6.41 17.84
N ASP A 159 -32.05 5.29 17.10
CA ASP A 159 -30.94 4.32 16.95
C ASP A 159 -30.07 4.67 15.72
N ILE A 160 -29.29 3.73 15.18
CA ILE A 160 -28.38 3.92 14.02
C ILE A 160 -29.06 4.55 12.78
N PHE A 161 -30.39 4.42 12.65
CA PHE A 161 -31.19 4.97 11.54
C PHE A 161 -31.62 6.43 11.75
N GLY A 162 -31.36 7.01 12.93
CA GLY A 162 -31.70 8.39 13.26
C GLY A 162 -33.18 8.62 13.61
N SER A 163 -33.57 9.88 13.62
CA SER A 163 -34.92 10.38 13.87
C SER A 163 -35.60 10.83 12.57
N GLU A 164 -36.91 11.11 12.62
CA GLU A 164 -37.64 11.63 11.44
C GLU A 164 -37.14 13.01 10.98
N ALA A 165 -36.45 13.76 11.84
CA ALA A 165 -35.88 15.05 11.50
C ALA A 165 -34.53 14.96 10.75
N ASP A 166 -33.92 13.78 10.71
CA ASP A 166 -32.61 13.58 10.10
C ASP A 166 -32.72 13.30 8.59
N ASP A 167 -31.74 13.77 7.81
CA ASP A 167 -31.66 13.52 6.38
C ASP A 167 -31.51 12.01 6.09
N ALA A 168 -32.45 11.43 5.35
CA ALA A 168 -32.47 10.02 4.99
C ALA A 168 -31.31 9.66 4.06
N VAL A 169 -30.91 10.55 3.16
CA VAL A 169 -29.77 10.36 2.25
C VAL A 169 -28.48 10.27 3.06
N GLN A 170 -28.25 11.19 4.00
CA GLN A 170 -27.04 11.16 4.84
C GLN A 170 -26.99 9.92 5.75
N THR A 171 -28.14 9.49 6.25
CA THR A 171 -28.25 8.26 7.05
C THR A 171 -27.82 7.04 6.21
N LEU A 172 -28.33 6.92 4.98
CA LEU A 172 -27.99 5.84 4.06
C LEU A 172 -26.50 5.85 3.68
N LEU A 173 -25.94 7.01 3.35
CA LEU A 173 -24.52 7.15 3.03
C LEU A 173 -23.63 6.75 4.21
N HIS A 174 -24.00 7.15 5.42
CA HIS A 174 -23.26 6.80 6.63
C HIS A 174 -23.28 5.29 6.90
N ILE A 175 -24.44 4.64 6.78
CA ILE A 175 -24.58 3.19 6.95
C ILE A 175 -23.79 2.45 5.87
N TYR A 176 -23.92 2.87 4.61
CA TYR A 176 -23.21 2.27 3.47
C TYR A 176 -21.70 2.39 3.62
N PHE A 177 -21.21 3.59 3.96
CA PHE A 177 -19.78 3.83 4.17
C PHE A 177 -19.22 3.00 5.32
N ARG A 178 -19.88 3.02 6.49
CA ARG A 178 -19.43 2.28 7.67
C ARG A 178 -19.29 0.78 7.38
N HIS A 179 -20.20 0.20 6.59
CA HIS A 179 -20.15 -1.21 6.22
C HIS A 179 -19.23 -1.56 5.06
N GLN A 180 -18.76 -0.58 4.28
CA GLN A 180 -17.75 -0.82 3.26
C GLN A 180 -16.32 -0.66 3.80
N THR A 181 -16.16 0.06 4.93
CA THR A 181 -14.88 0.22 5.65
C THR A 181 -14.57 -0.87 6.70
N LEU A 182 -15.55 -1.70 7.05
CA LEU A 182 -15.42 -2.83 7.98
C LEU A 182 -15.20 -4.15 7.22
#